data_AF-E0UE18-F1
#
_entry.id   AF-E0UE18-F1
#
_cell.length_a   1.000
_cell.length_b   1.000
_cell.length_c   1.000
_cell.angle_alpha   90.00
_cell.angle_beta   90.00
_cell.angle_gamma   90.00
#
_symmetry.space_group_name_H-M   'P 1'
#
loop_
_entity.id
_entity.type
_entity.pdbx_description
1 polymer ?
#
loop_
_entity_poly.entity_id
_entity_poly.type
_entity_poly.pdbx_seq_one_letter_code
_entity_poly.pdbx_strand_id
1 'polypeptide(L)'
;MNKPSNEISKFSGALADEGNRLWQYIQSLSPETIVQYSQPNSEVAQIMERDLAQMLGILPSEHFDVEITTSREDLGQLLASAMVKGYFLYNAQQRMLLEKSVDLGN
;
A
#
# COMPACT_ATOMS: atom_id res chain seq x y z
N MET A 1 26.40 -5.35 10.54
CA MET A 1 25.45 -5.43 9.41
C MET A 1 24.41 -4.33 9.57
N ASN A 2 24.20 -3.55 8.51
CA ASN A 2 23.79 -2.14 8.52
C ASN A 2 22.29 -1.90 8.83
N LYS A 3 21.99 -0.83 9.60
CA LYS A 3 20.64 -0.30 9.87
C LYS A 3 20.34 0.89 8.93
N PRO A 4 19.52 0.75 7.88
CA PRO A 4 19.15 1.89 7.02
C PRO A 4 17.86 2.63 7.45
N SER A 5 17.08 2.12 8.41
CA SER A 5 15.71 2.64 8.65
C SER A 5 15.60 3.88 9.54
N ASN A 6 16.71 4.46 10.02
CA ASN A 6 16.68 5.58 10.98
C ASN A 6 17.09 6.95 10.38
N GLU A 7 17.50 6.98 9.11
CA GLU A 7 17.90 8.21 8.40
C GLU A 7 16.68 8.93 7.80
N ILE A 8 15.72 8.18 7.24
CA ILE A 8 14.52 8.73 6.58
C ILE A 8 13.63 9.47 7.60
N SER A 9 13.46 8.91 8.79
CA SER A 9 12.66 9.54 9.87
C SER A 9 13.34 10.77 10.48
N LYS A 10 14.68 10.83 10.47
CA LYS A 10 15.41 12.04 10.88
C LYS A 10 15.27 13.16 9.84
N PHE A 11 15.19 12.81 8.57
CA PHE A 11 15.00 13.78 7.49
C PHE A 11 13.60 14.42 7.53
N SER A 12 12.54 13.65 7.84
CA SER A 12 11.19 14.22 7.99
C SER A 12 11.04 15.04 9.28
N GLY A 13 11.67 14.61 10.38
CA GLY A 13 11.64 15.33 11.66
C GLY A 13 12.36 16.68 11.64
N ALA A 14 13.44 16.82 10.85
CA ALA A 14 14.17 18.08 10.71
C ALA A 14 13.44 19.15 9.86
N LEU A 15 12.56 18.73 8.95
CA LEU A 15 11.74 19.64 8.12
C LEU A 15 10.52 20.22 8.87
N ALA A 16 10.18 19.66 10.03
CA ALA A 16 9.01 20.05 10.81
C ALA A 16 9.29 21.23 11.78
N ASP A 17 10.53 21.42 12.22
CA ASP A 17 10.87 22.34 13.33
C ASP A 17 11.43 23.70 12.87
N GLU A 18 12.03 23.77 11.68
CA GLU A 18 12.27 25.03 10.96
C GLU A 18 11.17 25.20 9.92
N GLY A 19 10.17 26.03 10.21
CA GLY A 19 9.02 26.31 9.32
C GLY A 19 9.43 26.23 7.86
N ASN A 20 8.98 25.16 7.19
CA ASN A 20 9.60 24.57 6.02
C ASN A 20 10.04 25.64 4.99
N ARG A 21 11.31 26.06 5.07
CA ARG A 21 11.85 27.18 4.26
C ARG A 21 11.79 26.86 2.78
N LEU A 22 11.88 25.57 2.43
CA LEU A 22 11.67 25.09 1.06
C LEU A 22 10.22 25.29 0.63
N TRP A 23 9.25 25.03 1.51
CA TRP A 23 7.84 25.28 1.24
C TRP A 23 7.54 26.75 1.01
N GLN A 24 8.08 27.65 1.86
CA GLN A 24 7.96 29.10 1.66
C GLN A 24 8.63 29.56 0.36
N TYR A 25 9.78 29.00 0.02
CA TYR A 25 10.47 29.25 -1.24
C TYR A 25 9.61 28.81 -2.43
N ILE A 26 9.10 27.58 -2.42
CA ILE A 26 8.20 27.06 -3.47
C ILE A 26 6.96 27.93 -3.63
N GLN A 27 6.34 28.38 -2.53
CA GLN A 27 5.19 29.29 -2.56
C GLN A 27 5.52 30.68 -3.14
N SER A 28 6.77 31.12 -3.05
CA SER A 28 7.24 32.39 -3.60
C SER A 28 7.66 32.34 -5.08
N LEU A 29 7.78 31.14 -5.65
CA LEU A 29 8.14 30.97 -7.06
C LEU A 29 6.99 31.41 -7.98
N SER A 30 7.34 32.00 -9.12
CA SER A 30 6.35 32.33 -10.14
C SER A 30 5.81 31.05 -10.80
N PRO A 31 4.54 31.05 -11.27
CA PRO A 31 3.95 29.90 -11.96
C PRO A 31 4.79 29.41 -13.15
N GLU A 32 5.44 30.31 -13.88
CA GLU A 32 6.31 29.94 -15.01
C GLU A 32 7.54 29.13 -14.56
N THR A 33 8.12 29.52 -13.43
CA THR A 33 9.30 28.86 -12.85
C THR A 33 8.94 27.46 -12.35
N ILE A 34 7.76 27.32 -11.72
CA ILE A 34 7.23 26.03 -11.27
C ILE A 34 7.04 25.10 -12.47
N VAL A 35 6.41 25.56 -13.56
CA VAL A 35 6.20 24.74 -14.75
C VAL A 35 7.52 24.30 -15.38
N GLN A 36 8.52 25.19 -15.46
CA GLN A 36 9.82 24.88 -16.04
C GLN A 36 10.58 23.80 -15.24
N TYR A 37 10.55 23.86 -13.91
CA TYR A 37 11.26 22.92 -13.04
C TYR A 37 10.44 21.68 -12.65
N SER A 38 9.11 21.69 -12.88
CA SER A 38 8.22 20.56 -12.62
C SER A 38 8.15 19.56 -13.77
N GLN A 39 8.94 19.76 -14.83
CA GLN A 39 9.08 18.78 -15.90
C GLN A 39 10.31 17.88 -15.65
N PRO A 40 10.13 16.69 -15.06
CA PRO A 40 11.20 15.73 -14.96
C PRO A 40 11.65 15.28 -16.35
N ASN A 41 12.93 14.92 -16.49
CA ASN A 41 13.36 14.18 -17.67
C ASN A 41 12.68 12.79 -17.69
N SER A 42 12.69 12.13 -18.85
CA SER A 42 11.95 10.87 -19.04
C SER A 42 12.36 9.75 -18.07
N GLU A 43 13.62 9.69 -17.65
CA GLU A 43 14.10 8.65 -16.73
C GLU A 43 13.60 8.91 -15.31
N VAL A 44 13.69 10.16 -14.85
CA VAL A 44 13.18 10.58 -13.53
C VAL A 44 11.66 10.43 -13.47
N ALA A 45 10.94 10.72 -14.56
CA ALA A 45 9.49 10.51 -14.64
C ALA A 45 9.11 9.04 -14.42
N GLN A 46 9.78 8.11 -15.09
CA GLN A 46 9.54 6.66 -14.93
C GLN A 46 9.86 6.17 -13.51
N ILE A 47 10.94 6.68 -12.92
CA ILE A 47 11.30 6.34 -11.54
C ILE A 47 10.22 6.85 -10.56
N MET A 48 9.73 8.08 -10.74
CA MET A 48 8.65 8.64 -9.92
C MET A 48 7.33 7.89 -10.11
N GLU A 49 6.95 7.52 -11.33
CA GLU A 49 5.77 6.69 -11.57
C GLU A 49 5.87 5.34 -10.84
N ARG A 50 7.04 4.69 -10.89
CA ARG A 50 7.29 3.44 -10.19
C ARG A 50 7.27 3.59 -8.66
N ASP A 51 7.76 4.71 -8.15
CA ASP A 51 7.76 5.03 -6.72
C ASP A 51 6.33 5.31 -6.23
N LEU A 52 5.57 6.13 -6.95
CA LEU A 52 4.16 6.39 -6.68
C LEU A 52 3.31 5.12 -6.78
N ALA A 53 3.52 4.29 -7.80
CA ALA A 53 2.81 3.01 -7.92
C ALA A 53 3.12 2.07 -6.74
N GLN A 54 4.36 2.07 -6.23
CA GLN A 54 4.69 1.34 -5.00
C GLN A 54 4.00 1.95 -3.77
N MET A 55 4.03 3.27 -3.61
CA MET A 55 3.35 3.94 -2.49
C MET A 55 1.84 3.66 -2.49
N LEU A 56 1.21 3.70 -3.66
CA LEU A 56 -0.22 3.38 -3.85
C LEU A 56 -0.52 1.89 -3.73
N GLY A 57 0.42 1.01 -4.06
CA GLY A 57 0.26 -0.45 -3.92
C GLY A 57 0.34 -0.93 -2.47
N ILE A 58 0.86 -0.12 -1.54
CA ILE A 58 0.98 -0.42 -0.10
C ILE A 58 0.01 0.46 0.71
N LEU A 59 -0.97 1.06 0.03
CA LEU A 59 -1.85 2.04 0.65
C LEU A 59 -2.77 1.37 1.69
N PRO A 60 -2.83 1.85 2.95
CA PRO A 60 -3.70 1.27 3.95
C PRO A 60 -5.16 1.41 3.54
N SER A 61 -5.87 0.29 3.41
CA SER A 61 -7.29 0.28 3.00
C SER A 61 -8.23 0.98 3.99
N GLU A 62 -7.76 1.30 5.20
CA GLU A 62 -8.52 2.02 6.23
C GLU A 62 -8.65 3.52 5.93
N HIS A 63 -7.78 4.08 5.10
CA HIS A 63 -7.72 5.52 4.82
C HIS A 63 -8.01 5.89 3.36
N PHE A 64 -8.23 4.89 2.51
CA PHE A 64 -8.37 5.08 1.08
C PHE A 64 -9.39 4.10 0.49
N ASP A 65 -10.25 4.63 -0.39
CA ASP A 65 -11.15 3.81 -1.19
C ASP A 65 -10.34 3.06 -2.25
N VAL A 66 -10.44 1.73 -2.25
CA VAL A 66 -9.74 0.87 -3.21
C VAL A 66 -10.74 0.34 -4.22
N GLU A 67 -10.56 0.71 -5.49
CA GLU A 67 -11.31 0.16 -6.62
C GLU A 67 -10.45 -0.87 -7.36
N ILE A 68 -11.01 -2.07 -7.59
CA ILE A 68 -10.33 -3.15 -8.32
C ILE A 68 -11.04 -3.35 -9.66
N THR A 69 -10.34 -3.07 -10.75
CA THR A 69 -10.81 -3.34 -12.11
C THR A 69 -10.22 -4.66 -12.61
N THR A 70 -11.08 -5.58 -13.06
CA THR A 70 -10.64 -6.90 -13.53
C THR A 70 -11.57 -7.43 -14.63
N SER A 71 -11.13 -8.47 -15.34
CA SER A 71 -11.93 -9.14 -16.37
C SER A 71 -12.98 -10.06 -15.75
N ARG A 72 -13.98 -10.47 -16.55
CA ARG A 72 -14.99 -11.44 -16.10
C ARG A 72 -14.35 -12.80 -15.79
N GLU A 73 -13.36 -13.17 -16.60
CA GLU A 73 -12.64 -14.43 -16.53
C GLU A 73 -11.81 -14.50 -15.24
N ASP A 74 -10.99 -13.48 -14.97
CA ASP A 74 -10.13 -13.41 -13.78
C ASP A 74 -10.98 -13.32 -12.50
N LEU A 75 -12.07 -12.54 -12.52
CA LEU A 75 -13.02 -12.48 -11.41
C LEU A 75 -13.66 -13.85 -11.16
N GLY A 76 -14.06 -14.55 -12.23
CA GLY A 76 -14.61 -15.90 -12.13
C GLY A 76 -13.65 -16.88 -11.50
N GLN A 77 -12.36 -16.83 -11.88
CA GLN A 77 -11.32 -17.67 -11.29
C GLN A 77 -11.09 -17.34 -9.80
N LEU A 78 -11.08 -16.05 -9.44
CA LEU A 78 -10.93 -15.61 -8.06
C LEU A 78 -12.10 -16.11 -7.19
N LEU A 79 -13.34 -15.98 -7.68
CA LEU A 79 -14.53 -16.47 -6.99
C LEU A 79 -14.52 -17.99 -6.82
N ALA A 80 -14.13 -18.74 -7.86
CA ALA A 80 -13.99 -20.18 -7.76
C ALA A 80 -12.94 -20.59 -6.70
N SER A 81 -11.79 -19.91 -6.66
CA SER A 81 -10.77 -20.12 -5.63
C SER A 81 -11.30 -19.82 -4.22
N ALA A 82 -12.03 -18.71 -4.06
CA ALA A 82 -12.61 -18.32 -2.79
C ALA A 82 -13.66 -19.34 -2.30
N MET A 83 -14.51 -19.86 -3.20
CA MET A 83 -15.48 -20.90 -2.87
C MET A 83 -14.82 -22.18 -2.35
N VAL A 84 -13.77 -22.64 -3.02
CA VAL A 84 -13.00 -23.81 -2.61
C VAL A 84 -12.35 -23.60 -1.23
N LYS A 85 -11.75 -22.42 -0.99
CA LYS A 85 -11.20 -22.06 0.32
C LYS A 85 -12.28 -22.06 1.40
N GLY A 86 -13.45 -21.51 1.12
CA GLY A 86 -14.59 -21.50 2.05
C GLY A 86 -15.03 -22.91 2.44
N TYR A 87 -15.14 -23.82 1.46
CA TYR A 87 -15.45 -25.22 1.72
C TYR A 87 -14.38 -25.90 2.62
N PHE A 88 -13.10 -25.65 2.37
CA PHE A 88 -12.02 -26.17 3.20
C PHE A 88 -12.07 -25.65 4.63
N LEU A 89 -12.31 -24.34 4.82
CA LEU A 89 -12.43 -23.74 6.14
C LEU A 89 -13.62 -24.33 6.91
N TYR A 90 -14.76 -24.53 6.26
CA TYR A 90 -15.91 -25.16 6.89
C TYR A 90 -15.59 -26.60 7.34
N ASN A 91 -14.97 -27.40 6.46
CA ASN A 91 -14.59 -28.76 6.83
C ASN A 91 -13.57 -28.79 7.97
N ALA A 92 -12.61 -27.87 7.99
CA ALA A 92 -11.66 -27.74 9.09
C ALA A 92 -12.37 -27.40 10.41
N GLN A 93 -13.36 -26.51 10.36
CA GLN A 93 -14.20 -26.19 11.52
C GLN A 93 -14.97 -27.41 12.02
N GLN A 94 -15.59 -28.20 11.13
CA GLN A 94 -16.32 -29.41 11.51
C GLN A 94 -15.42 -30.44 12.18
N ARG A 95 -14.20 -30.64 11.65
CA ARG A 95 -13.20 -31.51 12.28
C ARG A 95 -12.82 -31.03 13.67
N MET A 96 -12.52 -29.74 13.83
CA MET A 96 -12.19 -29.16 15.15
C MET A 96 -13.34 -29.32 16.15
N LEU A 97 -14.60 -29.13 15.73
CA LEU A 97 -15.76 -29.30 16.60
C LEU A 97 -15.95 -30.75 17.02
N LEU A 98 -15.76 -31.70 16.10
CA LEU A 98 -15.81 -33.13 16.41
C LEU A 98 -14.74 -33.52 17.42
N GLU A 99 -13.49 -33.09 17.20
CA GLU A 99 -12.36 -33.34 18.13
C GLU A 99 -12.67 -32.82 19.54
N LYS A 100 -13.18 -31.58 19.65
CA LYS A 100 -13.62 -31.02 20.95
C LYS A 100 -14.73 -31.83 21.62
N SER A 101 -15.69 -32.34 20.85
CA SER A 101 -16.79 -33.13 21.39
C SER A 101 -16.35 -34.49 21.92
N VAL A 102 -15.33 -35.10 21.30
CA VAL A 102 -14.75 -36.38 21.75
C VAL A 102 -13.91 -36.16 23.01
N ASP A 103 -13.16 -35.07 23.09
CA ASP A 103 -12.30 -34.74 24.24
C ASP A 103 -13.13 -34.41 25.50
N LEU A 104 -14.29 -33.76 25.35
CA LEU A 104 -15.23 -33.48 26.45
C LEU A 104 -16.02 -34.71 26.92
N GLY A 105 -15.95 -35.83 26.21
CA GLY A 105 -16.70 -37.06 26.50
C GLY A 105 -15.94 -38.12 27.31
N ASN A 106 -14.69 -37.85 27.72
CA ASN A 106 -13.85 -38.73 28.55
C ASN A 106 -13.67 -38.19 29.97
#